data_AF-A0A354SHT7-F1
#
_entry.id   AF-A0A354SHT7-F1
#
_cell.length_a   1.000
_cell.length_b   1.000
_cell.length_c   1.000
_cell.angle_alpha   90.00
_cell.angle_beta   90.00
_cell.angle_gamma   90.00
#
_symmetry.space_group_name_H-M   'P 1'
#
loop_
_entity.id
_entity.type
_entity.pdbx_description
1 polymer ?
#
loop_
_entity_poly.entity_id
_entity_poly.type
_entity_poly.pdbx_seq_one_letter_code
_entity_poly.pdbx_strand_id
1 'polypeptide(L)'
;MLNFTFYNPTKILFGEGRIKDLAGEIPKGLKILVTYGGGSIKRNGVFDEVKAALQGYELMEFGGIEPNPTYETLMKCVEMVRKNKI
;
A
#
# COMPACT_ATOMS: atom_id res chain seq x y z
N MET A 1 1.68 -11.97 36.64
CA MET A 1 2.06 -11.66 35.25
C MET A 1 3.49 -12.14 35.03
N LEU A 2 3.82 -12.55 33.80
CA LEU A 2 5.17 -12.97 33.40
C LEU A 2 5.91 -11.80 32.73
N ASN A 3 7.23 -11.88 32.70
CA ASN A 3 8.06 -10.91 32.00
C ASN A 3 7.87 -11.05 30.48
N PHE A 4 7.69 -9.92 29.79
CA PHE A 4 7.64 -9.88 28.32
C PHE A 4 8.29 -8.61 27.78
N THR A 5 8.72 -8.69 26.51
CA THR A 5 9.14 -7.54 25.70
C THR A 5 8.12 -7.35 24.58
N PHE A 6 7.62 -6.14 24.43
CA PHE A 6 6.69 -5.77 23.37
C PHE A 6 7.32 -4.72 22.46
N TYR A 7 7.26 -4.97 21.14
CA TYR A 7 7.76 -4.05 20.13
C TYR A 7 6.71 -3.92 19.02
N ASN A 8 6.21 -2.71 18.82
CA ASN A 8 5.30 -2.35 17.75
C ASN A 8 5.73 -1.02 17.14
N PRO A 9 6.60 -1.03 16.11
CA PRO A 9 7.15 0.19 15.53
C PRO A 9 6.21 0.90 14.56
N THR A 10 5.10 0.25 14.18
CA THR A 10 4.19 0.78 13.17
C THR A 10 3.52 2.04 13.69
N LYS A 11 3.76 3.16 13.00
CA LYS A 11 3.05 4.41 13.25
C LYS A 11 1.61 4.29 12.74
N ILE A 12 0.66 4.70 13.58
CA ILE A 12 -0.78 4.65 13.26
C ILE A 12 -1.26 6.07 12.92
N LEU A 13 -1.73 6.26 11.69
CA LEU A 13 -2.48 7.45 11.29
C LEU A 13 -3.98 7.14 11.40
N PHE A 14 -4.59 7.53 12.53
CA PHE A 14 -6.00 7.23 12.83
C PHE A 14 -6.90 8.46 12.78
N GLY A 15 -8.11 8.30 12.26
CA GLY A 15 -9.15 9.33 12.15
C GLY A 15 -9.70 9.49 10.73
N GLU A 16 -10.80 10.23 10.61
CA GLU A 16 -11.39 10.60 9.32
C GLU A 16 -10.43 11.51 8.53
N GLY A 17 -10.32 11.29 7.22
CA GLY A 17 -9.52 12.13 6.32
C GLY A 17 -8.00 12.04 6.50
N ARG A 18 -7.48 11.09 7.29
CA ARG A 18 -6.03 10.93 7.53
C ARG A 18 -5.24 10.46 6.33
N ILE A 19 -5.90 9.97 5.28
CA ILE A 19 -5.24 9.52 4.05
C ILE A 19 -4.44 10.64 3.37
N LYS A 20 -4.81 11.90 3.58
CA LYS A 20 -4.08 13.08 3.08
C LYS A 20 -2.67 13.21 3.67
N ASP A 21 -2.43 12.63 4.85
CA ASP A 21 -1.12 12.68 5.52
C ASP A 21 -0.14 11.68 4.90
N LEU A 22 -0.60 10.76 4.04
CA LEU A 22 0.18 9.63 3.51
C LEU A 22 1.47 10.06 2.81
N ALA A 23 1.44 11.12 2.00
CA ALA A 23 2.65 11.61 1.33
C ALA A 23 3.73 12.11 2.30
N GLY A 24 3.35 12.55 3.50
CA GLY A 24 4.30 12.95 4.55
C GLY A 24 5.08 11.78 5.14
N GLU A 25 4.58 10.55 4.99
CA GLU A 25 5.19 9.32 5.51
C GLU A 25 6.07 8.59 4.48
N ILE A 26 6.09 9.05 3.23
CA ILE A 26 6.83 8.38 2.14
C ILE A 26 7.92 9.33 1.60
N PRO A 27 9.20 8.92 1.55
CA PRO A 27 10.26 9.73 0.95
C PRO A 27 9.95 10.14 -0.49
N LYS A 28 10.21 11.41 -0.83
CA LYS A 28 9.96 11.93 -2.18
C LYS A 28 10.84 11.23 -3.22
N GLY A 29 10.32 11.12 -4.45
CA GLY A 29 11.06 10.58 -5.60
C GLY A 29 11.12 9.05 -5.66
N LEU A 30 10.43 8.34 -4.76
CA LEU A 30 10.28 6.90 -4.83
C LEU A 30 9.19 6.49 -5.84
N LYS A 31 9.39 5.33 -6.46
CA LYS A 31 8.35 4.61 -7.18
C LYS A 31 7.51 3.85 -6.17
N ILE A 32 6.19 3.85 -6.34
CA ILE A 32 5.28 3.20 -5.41
C ILE A 32 4.48 2.16 -6.18
N LEU A 33 4.45 0.93 -5.66
CA LEU A 33 3.51 -0.09 -6.09
C LEU A 33 2.33 -0.14 -5.13
N VAL A 34 1.15 0.26 -5.60
CA VAL A 34 -0.10 0.14 -4.85
C VAL A 34 -0.69 -1.24 -5.10
N THR A 35 -0.73 -2.07 -4.06
CA THR A 35 -1.27 -3.44 -4.11
C THR A 35 -2.70 -3.47 -3.58
N TYR A 36 -3.59 -4.23 -4.22
CA TYR A 36 -4.99 -4.37 -3.79
C TYR A 36 -5.66 -5.65 -4.29
N GLY A 37 -6.81 -5.99 -3.70
CA GLY A 37 -7.57 -7.19 -4.03
C GLY A 37 -8.57 -7.01 -5.19
N GLY A 38 -9.79 -7.51 -5.02
CA GLY A 38 -10.86 -7.55 -6.05
C GLY A 38 -11.46 -6.20 -6.48
N GLY A 39 -10.79 -5.07 -6.23
CA GLY A 39 -11.16 -3.76 -6.77
C GLY A 39 -12.32 -3.04 -6.08
N SER A 40 -12.80 -3.50 -4.92
CA SER A 40 -13.79 -2.75 -4.10
C SER A 40 -13.33 -1.34 -3.79
N ILE A 41 -12.02 -1.15 -3.55
CA ILE A 41 -11.40 0.15 -3.27
C ILE A 41 -11.51 1.15 -4.43
N LYS A 42 -11.71 0.67 -5.67
CA LYS A 42 -11.95 1.54 -6.83
C LYS A 42 -13.41 1.98 -6.91
N ARG A 43 -14.34 1.14 -6.44
CA ARG A 43 -15.78 1.44 -6.46
C ARG A 43 -16.19 2.40 -5.35
N ASN A 44 -15.53 2.35 -4.21
CA ASN A 44 -15.86 3.17 -3.04
C ASN A 44 -15.01 4.44 -2.92
N GLY A 45 -14.20 4.79 -3.94
CA GLY A 45 -13.40 6.02 -3.98
C GLY A 45 -12.08 5.98 -3.21
N VAL A 46 -11.82 4.97 -2.37
CA VAL A 46 -10.59 4.87 -1.57
C VAL A 46 -9.34 4.91 -2.44
N PHE A 47 -9.38 4.24 -3.60
CA PHE A 47 -8.25 4.23 -4.52
C PHE A 47 -7.97 5.61 -5.12
N ASP A 48 -9.00 6.41 -5.35
CA ASP A 48 -8.83 7.77 -5.86
C ASP A 48 -8.32 8.72 -4.77
N GLU A 49 -8.72 8.53 -3.52
CA GLU A 49 -8.12 9.23 -2.38
C GLU A 49 -6.62 8.92 -2.22
N VAL A 50 -6.20 7.66 -2.42
CA VAL A 50 -4.77 7.28 -2.41
C VAL A 50 -4.01 8.01 -3.52
N LYS A 51 -4.53 8.01 -4.76
CA LYS A 51 -3.89 8.72 -5.88
C LYS A 51 -3.78 10.21 -5.62
N ALA A 52 -4.84 10.82 -5.07
CA ALA A 52 -4.86 12.24 -4.76
C ALA A 52 -3.81 12.57 -3.68
N ALA A 53 -3.73 11.75 -2.63
CA ALA A 53 -2.74 11.92 -1.57
C ALA A 53 -1.30 11.74 -2.07
N LEU A 54 -1.08 10.86 -3.05
CA LEU A 54 0.23 10.56 -3.62
C LEU A 54 0.50 11.27 -4.96
N GLN A 55 -0.17 12.40 -5.21
CA GLN A 55 0.09 13.18 -6.40
C GLN A 55 1.56 13.61 -6.47
N GLY A 56 2.21 13.38 -7.61
CA GLY A 56 3.64 13.65 -7.82
C GLY A 56 4.58 12.47 -7.57
N TYR A 57 4.07 11.33 -7.08
CA TYR A 57 4.80 10.07 -7.08
C TYR A 57 4.59 9.29 -8.38
N GLU A 58 5.57 8.46 -8.76
CA GLU A 58 5.40 7.47 -9.82
C GLU A 58 4.64 6.28 -9.25
N LEU A 59 3.34 6.18 -9.56
CA LEU A 59 2.47 5.11 -9.07
C LEU A 59 2.34 3.99 -10.10
N MET A 60 2.49 2.76 -9.63
CA MET A 60 2.15 1.53 -10.32
C MET A 60 1.11 0.76 -9.51
N GLU A 61 0.37 -0.12 -10.18
CA GLU A 61 -0.71 -0.88 -9.57
C GLU A 61 -0.47 -2.38 -9.71
N PHE A 62 -0.74 -3.13 -8.65
CA PHE A 62 -0.87 -4.58 -8.69
C PHE A 62 -2.19 -4.99 -8.02
N GLY A 63 -3.21 -5.21 -8.83
CA GLY A 63 -4.55 -5.59 -8.40
C GLY A 63 -4.81 -7.09 -8.49
N GLY A 64 -5.94 -7.53 -7.93
CA GLY A 64 -6.42 -8.91 -8.07
C GLY A 64 -5.89 -9.88 -7.03
N ILE A 65 -5.27 -9.39 -5.94
CA ILE A 65 -4.88 -10.23 -4.80
C ILE A 65 -6.14 -10.86 -4.19
N GLU A 66 -6.18 -12.19 -4.16
CA GLU A 66 -7.30 -12.97 -3.68
C GLU A 66 -7.43 -12.87 -2.14
N PRO A 67 -8.63 -13.10 -1.56
CA PRO A 67 -8.81 -13.07 -0.09
C PRO A 67 -7.86 -13.99 0.68
N ASN A 68 -7.46 -15.10 0.05
CA ASN A 68 -6.41 -16.00 0.50
C ASN A 68 -5.27 -15.91 -0.52
N PRO A 69 -4.32 -14.97 -0.36
CA PRO A 69 -3.28 -14.73 -1.37
C PRO A 69 -2.47 -15.98 -1.67
N THR A 70 -2.35 -16.33 -2.95
CA THR A 70 -1.55 -17.48 -3.38
C THR A 70 -0.11 -17.06 -3.66
N TYR A 71 0.82 -18.01 -3.52
CA TYR A 71 2.21 -17.78 -3.85
C TYR A 71 2.37 -17.35 -5.32
N GLU A 72 1.64 -17.98 -6.23
CA GLU A 72 1.69 -17.73 -7.67
C GLU A 72 1.27 -16.30 -8.02
N THR A 73 0.21 -15.79 -7.39
CA THR A 73 -0.21 -14.39 -7.60
C THR A 73 0.82 -13.42 -7.03
N LEU A 74 1.37 -13.68 -5.84
CA LEU A 74 2.38 -12.81 -5.24
C LEU A 74 3.71 -12.81 -6.00
N MET A 75 4.10 -13.93 -6.63
CA MET A 75 5.32 -13.97 -7.43
C MET A 75 5.24 -13.09 -8.68
N LYS A 76 4.07 -12.92 -9.28
CA LYS A 76 3.86 -11.93 -10.37
C LYS A 76 4.10 -10.50 -9.88
N CYS A 77 3.71 -10.20 -8.64
CA CYS A 77 3.98 -8.90 -8.01
C CYS A 77 5.49 -8.70 -7.83
N VAL A 78 6.19 -9.72 -7.31
CA VAL A 78 7.67 -9.68 -7.14
C VAL A 78 8.39 -9.47 -8.48
N GLU A 79 7.97 -10.14 -9.54
CA GLU A 79 8.50 -9.93 -10.89
C GLU A 79 8.29 -8.49 -11.37
N MET A 80 7.10 -7.93 -11.13
CA MET A 80 6.79 -6.55 -11.47
C MET A 80 7.68 -5.55 -10.72
N VAL A 81 7.87 -5.75 -9.41
CA VAL A 81 8.76 -4.93 -8.57
C VAL A 81 10.19 -4.94 -9.14
N ARG A 82 10.73 -6.14 -9.40
CA ARG A 82 12.10 -6.30 -9.95
C ARG A 82 12.25 -5.65 -11.32
N LYS A 83 11.28 -5.85 -12.22
CA LYS A 83 11.32 -5.31 -13.59
C LYS A 83 11.29 -3.79 -13.61
N ASN A 84 10.48 -3.18 -12.74
CA ASN A 84 10.25 -1.74 -12.74
C ASN A 84 11.17 -0.97 -11.78
N LYS A 85 12.05 -1.68 -11.06
CA LYS A 85 12.97 -1.12 -10.06
C LYS A 85 12.21 -0.26 -9.03
N ILE A 86 11.14 -0.84 -8.52
CA ILE A 86 10.35 -0.30 -7.40
C ILE A 86 11.07 -0.65 -6.11
#